data_AF-A0A291Q7J2-F1
#
_entry.id   AF-A0A291Q7J2-F1
#
_cell.length_a   1.000
_cell.length_b   1.000
_cell.length_c   1.000
_cell.angle_alpha   90.00
_cell.angle_beta   90.00
_cell.angle_gamma   90.00
#
_symmetry.space_group_name_H-M   'P 1'
#
loop_
_entity.id
_entity.type
_entity.pdbx_description
1 polymer ?
#
loop_
_entity_poly.entity_id
_entity_poly.type
_entity_poly.pdbx_seq_one_letter_code
_entity_poly.pdbx_strand_id
1 'polypeptide(L)'
;MKKFASLLSVVAMTGATFAAGTVAAGAATPEAAPTAVSSGSCPGKGMTVKAKESVKIRKTKKLNGTAVGLFPKGAKAKFTACTVSSGQTYRNLCGWDEDNRWSPIAYRGMKGWVPTACEI
;
A
#
# COMPACT_ATOMS: atom_id res chain seq x y z
N MET A 1 31.10 -22.66 -30.43
CA MET A 1 30.07 -23.45 -31.13
C MET A 1 28.69 -22.89 -30.76
N LYS A 2 27.90 -22.49 -31.79
CA LYS A 2 26.43 -22.25 -31.84
C LYS A 2 25.82 -21.38 -30.71
N LYS A 3 25.56 -20.06 -30.84
CA LYS A 3 24.60 -19.35 -31.72
C LYS A 3 23.30 -20.12 -31.97
N PHE A 4 22.21 -19.71 -31.31
CA PHE A 4 20.84 -19.90 -31.78
C PHE A 4 20.05 -18.60 -31.62
N ALA A 5 19.95 -17.90 -32.75
CA ALA A 5 18.90 -16.95 -33.06
C ALA A 5 17.75 -17.73 -33.72
N SER A 6 16.50 -17.44 -33.37
CA SER A 6 15.26 -17.72 -34.14
C SER A 6 14.05 -17.51 -33.22
N LEU A 7 12.87 -17.06 -33.64
CA LEU A 7 12.35 -16.51 -34.89
C LEU A 7 10.93 -15.99 -34.57
N LEU A 8 10.55 -14.88 -35.21
CA LEU A 8 9.23 -14.51 -35.73
C LEU A 8 7.95 -15.16 -35.15
N SER A 9 7.02 -14.30 -34.71
CA SER A 9 5.58 -14.47 -35.01
C SER A 9 4.92 -13.09 -35.12
N VAL A 10 4.62 -12.72 -36.37
CA VAL A 10 3.78 -11.58 -36.74
C VAL A 10 2.33 -12.08 -36.67
N VAL A 11 1.51 -11.45 -35.82
CA VAL A 11 0.05 -11.57 -35.92
C VAL A 11 -0.48 -10.29 -36.55
N ALA A 12 -0.84 -10.42 -37.82
CA ALA A 12 -1.63 -9.42 -38.53
C ALA A 12 -3.06 -9.46 -37.96
N MET A 13 -3.53 -8.33 -37.41
CA MET A 13 -4.94 -8.15 -37.05
C MET A 13 -5.54 -7.12 -38.00
N THR A 14 -6.38 -7.63 -38.88
CA THR A 14 -7.10 -6.91 -39.93
C THR A 14 -8.26 -6.12 -39.31
N GLY A 15 -8.25 -4.81 -39.55
CA GLY A 15 -9.41 -3.95 -39.84
C GLY A 15 -10.67 -4.00 -38.96
N ALA A 16 -10.90 -2.91 -38.22
CA ALA A 16 -12.23 -2.39 -37.98
C ALA A 16 -12.21 -0.86 -38.20
N THR A 17 -12.87 -0.41 -39.27
CA THR A 17 -13.12 0.98 -39.59
C THR A 17 -14.05 1.59 -38.54
N PHE A 18 -13.55 2.55 -37.75
CA PHE A 18 -14.40 3.37 -36.90
C PHE A 18 -14.74 4.69 -37.60
N ALA A 19 -16.04 4.94 -37.65
CA ALA A 19 -16.69 6.09 -38.26
C ALA A 19 -16.15 7.42 -37.70
N ALA A 20 -15.98 8.38 -38.62
CA ALA A 20 -15.69 9.77 -38.29
C ALA A 20 -16.84 10.36 -37.46
N GLY A 21 -16.58 10.60 -36.18
CA GLY A 21 -17.42 11.42 -35.30
C GLY A 21 -16.76 12.78 -35.11
N THR A 22 -17.39 13.82 -35.62
CA THR A 22 -17.05 15.24 -35.36
C THR A 22 -17.18 15.53 -33.87
N VAL A 23 -16.09 15.92 -33.21
CA VAL A 23 -16.13 16.49 -31.85
C VAL A 23 -15.85 17.98 -31.90
N ALA A 24 -16.82 18.71 -31.34
CA ALA A 24 -16.88 20.15 -31.22
C ALA A 24 -15.71 20.72 -30.43
N ALA A 25 -15.32 21.95 -30.81
CA ALA A 25 -14.39 22.79 -30.08
C ALA A 25 -14.84 23.00 -28.63
N GLY A 26 -14.03 22.57 -27.68
CA GLY A 26 -14.17 22.86 -26.25
C GLY A 26 -12.94 23.63 -25.77
N ALA A 27 -13.17 24.82 -25.22
CA ALA A 27 -12.17 25.76 -24.75
C ALA A 27 -11.19 25.14 -23.73
N ALA A 28 -9.90 25.45 -23.90
CA ALA A 28 -8.84 25.06 -22.99
C ALA A 28 -8.92 25.88 -21.69
N THR A 29 -9.28 25.22 -20.59
CA THR A 29 -9.15 25.76 -19.23
C THR A 29 -7.72 25.51 -18.72
N PRO A 30 -7.02 26.50 -18.14
CA PRO A 30 -5.67 26.29 -17.62
C PRO A 30 -5.70 25.37 -16.38
N GLU A 31 -4.94 24.29 -16.44
CA GLU A 31 -4.73 23.33 -15.35
C GLU A 31 -3.86 23.98 -14.27
N ALA A 32 -4.45 24.26 -13.11
CA ALA A 32 -3.76 24.81 -11.96
C ALA A 32 -2.73 23.80 -11.44
N ALA A 33 -1.47 24.23 -11.30
CA ALA A 33 -0.40 23.41 -10.77
C ALA A 33 -0.72 22.90 -9.35
N PRO A 34 -0.43 21.63 -9.01
CA PRO A 34 -0.75 21.08 -7.70
C PRO A 34 0.07 21.79 -6.61
N THR A 35 -0.63 22.49 -5.73
CA THR A 35 -0.06 23.08 -4.51
C THR A 35 0.49 21.95 -3.64
N ALA A 36 1.81 21.93 -3.44
CA ALA A 36 2.46 21.00 -2.52
C ALA A 36 1.97 21.28 -1.09
N VAL A 37 1.11 20.40 -0.57
CA VAL A 37 0.67 20.45 0.82
C VAL A 37 1.86 20.13 1.73
N SER A 38 2.25 21.11 2.54
CA SER A 38 3.24 20.94 3.60
C SER A 38 2.78 19.83 4.53
N SER A 39 3.51 18.73 4.56
CA SER A 39 3.25 17.63 5.48
C SER A 39 3.52 18.11 6.90
N GLY A 40 2.45 18.43 7.64
CA GLY A 40 2.52 18.78 9.05
C GLY A 40 3.36 17.74 9.80
N SER A 41 4.43 18.22 10.45
CA SER A 41 5.27 17.37 11.29
C SER A 41 4.45 16.95 12.49
N CYS A 42 4.13 15.66 12.56
CA CYS A 42 3.55 15.07 13.74
C CYS A 42 4.56 14.12 14.37
N PRO A 43 4.73 14.16 15.70
CA PRO A 43 5.85 13.53 16.39
C PRO A 43 5.90 12.00 16.21
N GLY A 44 4.76 11.35 15.94
CA GLY A 44 4.68 9.91 15.72
C GLY A 44 5.00 9.45 14.30
N LYS A 45 4.83 10.29 13.27
CA LYS A 45 5.03 9.85 11.88
C LYS A 45 6.51 9.74 11.55
N GLY A 46 6.91 8.58 11.03
CA GLY A 46 8.30 8.27 10.76
C GLY A 46 9.07 7.68 11.95
N MET A 47 8.47 7.63 13.15
CA MET A 47 9.01 6.83 14.25
C MET A 47 9.14 5.38 13.82
N THR A 48 10.19 4.72 14.32
CA THR A 48 10.46 3.33 14.01
C THR A 48 9.88 2.43 15.08
N VAL A 49 9.22 1.36 14.66
CA VAL A 49 8.66 0.32 15.51
C VAL A 49 9.24 -1.04 15.13
N LYS A 50 9.40 -1.93 16.09
CA LYS A 50 9.83 -3.32 15.86
C LYS A 50 8.68 -4.30 15.99
N ALA A 51 8.71 -5.36 15.20
CA ALA A 51 7.76 -6.46 15.36
C ALA A 51 8.14 -7.34 16.56
N LYS A 52 7.23 -7.52 17.51
CA LYS A 52 7.36 -8.49 18.62
C LYS A 52 7.36 -9.92 18.09
N GLU A 53 6.51 -10.18 17.10
CA GLU A 53 6.30 -11.46 16.43
C GLU A 53 6.05 -11.25 14.93
N SER A 54 6.11 -12.31 14.14
CA SER A 54 5.83 -12.22 12.70
C SER A 54 4.33 -12.01 12.47
N VAL A 55 3.95 -10.84 11.95
CA VAL A 55 2.55 -10.44 11.77
C VAL A 55 2.26 -10.00 10.34
N LYS A 56 1.05 -10.28 9.83
CA LYS A 56 0.63 -9.85 8.49
C LYS A 56 0.31 -8.35 8.49
N ILE A 57 0.82 -7.64 7.50
CA ILE A 57 0.46 -6.25 7.21
C ILE A 57 -0.82 -6.27 6.37
N ARG A 58 -1.86 -5.53 6.77
CA ARG A 58 -3.19 -5.63 6.15
C ARG A 58 -3.67 -4.31 5.57
N LYS A 59 -4.48 -4.38 4.50
CA LYS A 59 -5.12 -3.18 3.91
C LYS A 59 -6.10 -2.50 4.86
N THR A 60 -6.76 -3.30 5.70
CA THR A 60 -7.78 -2.84 6.65
C THR A 60 -7.44 -3.32 8.07
N LYS A 61 -7.97 -2.62 9.06
CA LYS A 61 -7.80 -2.89 10.50
C LYS A 61 -8.62 -4.10 10.97
N LYS A 62 -8.47 -5.24 10.27
CA LYS A 62 -9.20 -6.49 10.51
C LYS A 62 -8.27 -7.68 10.34
N LEU A 63 -8.34 -8.66 11.24
CA LEU A 63 -7.54 -9.89 11.18
C LEU A 63 -7.87 -10.76 9.96
N ASN A 64 -9.04 -10.59 9.35
CA ASN A 64 -9.41 -11.28 8.10
C ASN A 64 -9.32 -10.36 6.87
N GLY A 65 -8.79 -9.14 7.03
CA GLY A 65 -8.54 -8.23 5.91
C GLY A 65 -7.40 -8.70 5.00
N THR A 66 -7.42 -8.27 3.74
CA THR A 66 -6.40 -8.62 2.75
C THR A 66 -5.00 -8.30 3.26
N ALA A 67 -4.14 -9.31 3.30
CA ALA A 67 -2.73 -9.13 3.61
C ALA A 67 -2.00 -8.54 2.40
N VAL A 68 -1.24 -7.48 2.62
CA VAL A 68 -0.35 -6.88 1.61
C VAL A 68 1.10 -7.28 1.79
N GLY A 69 1.42 -7.91 2.92
CA GLY A 69 2.77 -8.35 3.22
C GLY A 69 2.90 -8.98 4.59
N LEU A 70 4.14 -9.29 4.94
CA LEU A 70 4.54 -9.82 6.24
C LEU A 70 5.51 -8.84 6.91
N PHE A 71 5.29 -8.57 8.19
CA PHE A 71 6.20 -7.85 9.07
C PHE A 71 6.89 -8.89 10.00
N PRO A 72 8.12 -9.32 9.67
CA PRO A 72 8.77 -10.41 10.41
C PRO A 72 9.21 -9.98 11.81
N LYS A 73 9.23 -10.92 12.76
CA LYS A 73 9.76 -10.70 14.12
C LYS A 73 11.12 -10.00 14.10
N GLY A 74 11.28 -8.98 14.93
CA GLY A 74 12.50 -8.19 15.08
C GLY A 74 12.79 -7.18 13.95
N ALA A 75 12.05 -7.24 12.84
CA ALA A 75 12.17 -6.26 11.77
C ALA A 75 11.69 -4.88 12.22
N LYS A 76 12.20 -3.83 11.58
CA LYS A 76 11.84 -2.43 11.84
C LYS A 76 10.96 -1.88 10.73
N ALA A 77 9.89 -1.18 11.10
CA ALA A 77 9.00 -0.46 10.18
C ALA A 77 8.83 0.99 10.65
N LYS A 78 8.37 1.88 9.76
CA LYS A 78 8.07 3.27 10.13
C LYS A 78 6.57 3.48 10.29
N PHE A 79 6.15 4.23 11.30
CA PHE A 79 4.77 4.71 11.37
C PHE A 79 4.46 5.64 10.19
N THR A 80 3.32 5.41 9.54
CA THR A 80 2.86 6.24 8.41
C THR A 80 1.91 7.35 8.83
N ALA A 81 1.31 7.22 10.02
CA ALA A 81 0.47 8.24 10.63
C ALA A 81 0.95 8.54 12.06
N CYS A 82 0.38 9.60 12.62
CA CYS A 82 0.77 10.16 13.91
C CYS A 82 0.17 9.39 15.09
N THR A 83 -0.88 8.60 14.84
CA THR A 83 -1.70 7.94 15.86
C THR A 83 -2.04 6.52 15.43
N VAL A 84 -2.21 5.66 16.43
CA VAL A 84 -2.89 4.38 16.25
C VAL A 84 -4.37 4.62 16.03
N SER A 85 -5.04 3.69 15.37
CA SER A 85 -6.47 3.78 15.09
C SER A 85 -7.20 2.54 15.59
N SER A 86 -8.40 2.72 16.14
CA SER A 86 -9.25 1.60 16.51
C SER A 86 -9.81 0.89 15.26
N GLY A 87 -9.97 -0.43 15.35
CA GLY A 87 -10.49 -1.29 14.29
C GLY A 87 -11.22 -2.50 14.86
N GLN A 88 -11.14 -3.64 14.17
CA GLN A 88 -11.63 -4.90 14.71
C GLN A 88 -10.88 -5.24 16.00
N THR A 89 -11.63 -5.60 17.04
CA THR A 89 -11.09 -6.20 18.26
C THR A 89 -10.47 -7.56 17.93
N TYR A 90 -9.24 -7.76 18.38
CA TYR A 90 -8.53 -9.03 18.33
C TYR A 90 -8.31 -9.55 19.74
N ARG A 91 -8.22 -10.87 19.86
CA ARG A 91 -8.03 -11.57 21.14
C ARG A 91 -6.83 -12.49 21.07
N ASN A 92 -6.16 -12.68 22.21
CA ASN A 92 -5.04 -13.60 22.39
C ASN A 92 -3.94 -13.45 21.33
N LEU A 93 -3.56 -12.21 21.03
CA LEU A 93 -2.61 -11.90 19.97
C LEU A 93 -1.36 -11.23 20.54
N CYS A 94 -0.18 -11.76 20.22
CA CYS A 94 1.12 -11.16 20.60
C CYS A 94 1.27 -10.91 22.12
N GLY A 95 0.66 -11.77 22.93
CA GLY A 95 0.68 -11.70 24.40
C GLY A 95 -0.32 -10.72 25.02
N TRP A 96 -1.33 -10.27 24.28
CA TRP A 96 -2.43 -9.45 24.78
C TRP A 96 -3.76 -10.22 24.68
N ASP A 97 -4.57 -10.15 25.74
CA ASP A 97 -5.85 -10.87 25.82
C ASP A 97 -6.92 -10.27 24.90
N GLU A 98 -7.03 -8.94 24.89
CA GLU A 98 -7.97 -8.19 24.04
C GLU A 98 -7.44 -6.78 23.78
N ASP A 99 -7.45 -6.35 22.51
CA ASP A 99 -7.21 -4.96 22.11
C ASP A 99 -7.90 -4.69 20.76
N ASN A 100 -8.10 -3.43 20.42
CA ASN A 100 -8.68 -3.01 19.15
C ASN A 100 -7.82 -1.95 18.44
N ARG A 101 -6.62 -1.65 18.94
CA ARG A 101 -5.71 -0.65 18.35
C ARG A 101 -4.86 -1.24 17.24
N TRP A 102 -4.77 -0.48 16.16
CA TRP A 102 -4.01 -0.82 14.97
C TRP A 102 -3.06 0.30 14.59
N SER A 103 -1.82 -0.10 14.33
CA SER A 103 -0.70 0.76 13.99
C SER A 103 -0.53 0.82 12.47
N PRO A 104 -0.58 2.02 11.86
CA PRO A 104 -0.32 2.18 10.44
C PRO A 104 1.18 2.24 10.20
N ILE A 105 1.72 1.27 9.46
CA ILE A 105 3.15 1.12 9.23
C ILE A 105 3.51 1.11 7.74
N ALA A 106 4.77 1.42 7.45
CA ALA A 106 5.45 1.22 6.18
C ALA A 106 6.66 0.30 6.39
N TYR A 107 6.64 -0.85 5.73
CA TYR A 107 7.73 -1.83 5.76
C TYR A 107 8.10 -2.20 4.32
N ARG A 108 9.35 -1.93 3.91
CA ARG A 108 9.87 -2.26 2.56
C ARG A 108 8.93 -1.79 1.42
N GLY A 109 8.38 -0.58 1.53
CA GLY A 109 7.45 -0.01 0.54
C GLY A 109 5.99 -0.43 0.69
N MET A 110 5.68 -1.48 1.47
CA MET A 110 4.31 -1.89 1.77
C MET A 110 3.73 -1.02 2.88
N LYS A 111 2.56 -0.43 2.65
CA LYS A 111 1.81 0.33 3.65
C LYS A 111 0.57 -0.43 4.08
N GLY A 112 0.30 -0.45 5.37
CA GLY A 112 -0.92 -1.05 5.90
C GLY A 112 -0.96 -1.03 7.41
N TRP A 113 -1.79 -1.89 7.96
CA TRP A 113 -2.13 -1.93 9.38
C TRP A 113 -1.62 -3.21 10.01
N VAL A 114 -1.08 -3.09 11.22
CA VAL A 114 -0.75 -4.20 12.11
C VAL A 114 -1.39 -3.98 13.47
N PRO A 115 -1.75 -5.04 14.22
CA PRO A 115 -2.17 -4.93 15.62
C PRO A 115 -1.06 -4.31 16.47
N THR A 116 -1.38 -3.26 17.24
CA THR A 116 -0.44 -2.59 18.14
C THR A 116 0.16 -3.55 19.18
N ALA A 117 -0.59 -4.57 19.62
CA ALA A 117 -0.09 -5.60 20.52
C ALA A 117 1.15 -6.37 19.99
N CYS A 118 1.36 -6.38 18.68
CA CYS A 118 2.45 -7.10 18.02
C CYS A 118 3.71 -6.27 17.80
N GLU A 119 3.81 -5.12 18.45
CA GLU A 119 4.88 -4.15 18.22
C GLU A 119 5.60 -3.75 19.53
N ILE A 120 6.88 -3.38 19.43
CA ILE A 120 7.77 -2.96 20.54
C ILE A 120 8.67 -1.80 20.15
#